data_AF-A0ABD2VVU8-F1
#
_entry.id   AF-A0ABD2VVU8-F1
#
_cell.length_a   1.000
_cell.length_b   1.000
_cell.length_c   1.000
_cell.angle_alpha   90.00
_cell.angle_beta   90.00
_cell.angle_gamma   90.00
#
_symmetry.space_group_name_H-M   'P 1'
#
loop_
_entity.id
_entity.type
_entity.pdbx_description
1 polymer ?
#
loop_
_entity_poly.entity_id
_entity_poly.type
_entity_poly.pdbx_seq_one_letter_code
_entity_poly.pdbx_strand_id
1 'polypeptide(L)'
;MPLDPQARYQADAVDRLNYKPTEEERMKLANLEIRLRHQPLPQHCVEKTAGTRTLKPFEKEQFEQYIKIKNGPWSEDEDLEIKRNWRDFCNDHDWDPKNPKPLLQMKHKNKEFYMSLRNRKMFMRFLANGLDDRTLYSVFQRFKVLYDKHKISKYSEYEDQTILDYMKDYKVKPEGRNRVFADLAIILKRTRASVWRRYRALCKASENEQQANN
;
A
#
# COMPACT_ATOMS: atom_id res chain seq x y z
N MET A 1 -27.17 -0.33 -19.65
CA MET A 1 -26.21 0.62 -20.26
C MET A 1 -24.84 0.43 -19.62
N PRO A 2 -23.75 0.23 -20.37
CA PRO A 2 -22.42 0.21 -19.81
C PRO A 2 -22.04 1.64 -19.42
N LEU A 3 -21.81 1.87 -18.13
CA LEU A 3 -21.30 3.14 -17.61
C LEU A 3 -19.98 3.50 -18.30
N ASP A 4 -19.85 4.76 -18.71
CA ASP A 4 -18.63 5.35 -19.25
C ASP A 4 -17.43 4.98 -18.36
N PRO A 5 -16.40 4.34 -18.92
CA PRO A 5 -15.18 4.03 -18.20
C PRO A 5 -14.61 5.26 -17.49
N GLN A 6 -14.65 6.44 -18.12
CA GLN A 6 -14.12 7.71 -17.60
C GLN A 6 -14.83 8.20 -16.33
N ALA A 7 -16.16 8.11 -16.30
CA ALA A 7 -16.96 8.40 -15.10
C ALA A 7 -16.68 7.41 -13.95
N ARG A 8 -16.47 6.12 -14.25
CA ARG A 8 -16.03 5.13 -13.25
C ARG A 8 -14.61 5.39 -12.75
N TYR A 9 -13.69 5.85 -13.61
CA TYR A 9 -12.30 6.15 -13.26
C TYR A 9 -12.20 7.27 -12.23
N GLN A 10 -12.95 8.37 -12.43
CA GLN A 10 -12.93 9.49 -11.50
C GLN A 10 -13.57 9.14 -10.15
N ALA A 11 -14.72 8.42 -10.16
CA ALA A 11 -15.43 8.07 -8.92
C ALA A 11 -14.58 7.20 -7.97
N ASP A 12 -13.87 6.20 -8.49
CA ASP A 12 -13.10 5.29 -7.65
C ASP A 12 -11.72 5.83 -7.22
N ALA A 13 -11.09 6.71 -8.03
CA ALA A 13 -9.87 7.41 -7.63
C ALA A 13 -10.14 8.42 -6.49
N VAL A 14 -11.31 9.06 -6.54
CA VAL A 14 -11.82 9.94 -5.48
C VAL A 14 -12.12 9.14 -4.20
N ASP A 15 -12.66 7.92 -4.31
CA ASP A 15 -12.90 7.03 -3.15
C ASP A 15 -11.61 6.70 -2.38
N ARG A 16 -10.46 6.49 -3.05
CA ARG A 16 -9.19 6.21 -2.36
C ARG A 16 -8.58 7.44 -1.67
N LEU A 17 -8.72 8.64 -2.25
CA LEU A 17 -8.20 9.89 -1.69
C LEU A 17 -9.09 10.44 -0.56
N ASN A 18 -10.37 10.13 -0.61
CA ASN A 18 -11.39 10.63 0.31
C ASN A 18 -12.01 9.54 1.18
N TYR A 19 -11.47 8.31 1.17
CA TYR A 19 -12.00 7.24 2.00
C TYR A 19 -12.01 7.71 3.44
N LYS A 20 -13.23 7.77 3.95
CA LYS A 20 -13.54 8.14 5.31
C LYS A 20 -14.34 6.97 5.84
N PRO A 21 -13.84 6.26 6.86
CA PRO A 21 -14.61 5.20 7.47
C PRO A 21 -15.97 5.73 7.92
N THR A 22 -17.00 4.88 7.91
CA THR A 22 -18.29 5.23 8.51
C THR A 22 -18.10 5.53 10.01
N GLU A 23 -19.09 6.17 10.65
CA GLU A 23 -19.00 6.38 12.10
C GLU A 23 -18.90 5.04 12.85
N GLU A 24 -19.65 4.05 12.41
CA GLU A 24 -19.61 2.68 12.94
C GLU A 24 -18.22 2.05 12.79
N GLU A 25 -17.59 2.16 11.61
CA GLU A 25 -16.24 1.66 11.37
C GLU A 25 -15.21 2.40 12.24
N ARG A 26 -15.36 3.72 12.40
CA ARG A 26 -14.49 4.52 13.29
C ARG A 26 -14.59 4.02 14.74
N MET A 27 -15.81 3.86 15.24
CA MET A 27 -16.06 3.38 16.60
C MET A 27 -15.51 1.97 16.78
N LYS A 28 -15.70 1.08 15.79
CA LYS A 28 -15.15 -0.28 15.82
C LYS A 28 -13.62 -0.26 15.83
N LEU A 29 -12.97 0.55 15.00
CA LEU A 29 -11.50 0.70 14.97
C LEU A 29 -10.93 1.28 16.27
N ALA A 30 -11.62 2.26 16.85
CA ALA A 30 -11.20 2.92 18.10
C ALA A 30 -11.25 1.95 19.28
N ASN A 31 -12.31 1.14 19.35
CA ASN A 31 -12.54 0.18 20.44
C ASN A 31 -11.91 -1.20 20.20
N LEU A 32 -11.27 -1.42 19.05
CA LEU A 32 -10.72 -2.72 18.68
C LEU A 32 -9.58 -3.11 19.63
N GLU A 33 -9.74 -4.17 20.40
CA GLU A 33 -8.66 -4.74 21.20
C GLU A 33 -8.03 -5.92 20.45
N ILE A 34 -6.87 -5.71 19.84
CA ILE A 34 -6.22 -6.75 19.05
C ILE A 34 -5.43 -7.69 19.94
N ARG A 35 -5.82 -8.97 19.93
CA ARG A 35 -5.18 -10.05 20.68
C ARG A 35 -4.41 -10.96 19.74
N LEU A 36 -3.15 -11.21 20.05
CA LEU A 36 -2.33 -12.15 19.29
C LEU A 36 -2.61 -13.57 19.79
N ARG A 37 -2.72 -14.54 18.87
CA ARG A 37 -2.84 -15.98 19.22
C ARG A 37 -1.54 -16.56 19.78
N HIS A 38 -0.41 -15.93 19.46
CA HIS A 38 0.92 -16.35 19.86
C HIS A 38 1.71 -15.17 20.39
N GLN A 39 2.76 -15.45 21.16
CA GLN A 39 3.68 -14.40 21.55
C GLN A 39 4.36 -13.84 20.29
N PRO A 40 4.44 -12.50 20.17
CA PRO A 40 5.07 -11.90 19.02
C PRO A 40 6.56 -12.24 19.00
N LEU A 41 7.07 -12.59 17.82
CA LEU A 41 8.48 -12.92 17.66
C LEU A 41 9.37 -11.73 18.09
N PRO A 42 10.53 -11.99 18.73
CA PRO A 42 11.41 -10.92 19.23
C PRO A 42 11.83 -9.91 18.13
N GLN A 43 12.11 -10.38 16.92
CA GLN A 43 12.49 -9.52 15.79
C GLN A 43 11.35 -8.58 15.35
N HIS A 44 10.09 -9.03 15.40
CA HIS A 44 8.92 -8.18 15.16
C HIS A 44 8.62 -7.23 16.33
N CYS A 45 9.32 -7.39 17.45
CA CYS A 45 9.28 -6.44 18.56
C CYS A 45 10.27 -5.27 18.39
N VAL A 46 11.28 -5.41 17.53
CA VAL A 46 12.25 -4.35 17.23
C VAL A 46 11.57 -3.16 16.54
N GLU A 47 10.58 -3.41 15.67
CA GLU A 47 9.95 -2.35 14.88
C GLU A 47 9.03 -1.44 15.71
N LYS A 48 9.45 -0.17 15.87
CA LYS A 48 8.70 0.77 16.72
C LYS A 48 7.49 1.41 16.04
N THR A 49 7.34 1.29 14.72
CA THR A 49 6.44 2.16 13.93
C THR A 49 5.21 1.51 13.32
N ALA A 50 4.85 0.30 13.77
CA ALA A 50 3.65 -0.39 13.31
C ALA A 50 3.55 -0.43 11.76
N GLY A 51 4.66 -0.81 11.08
CA GLY A 51 4.68 -0.98 9.63
C GLY A 51 4.52 0.31 8.80
N THR A 52 4.67 1.49 9.39
CA THR A 52 4.51 2.77 8.66
C THR A 52 5.79 3.27 7.99
N ARG A 53 6.97 2.91 8.51
CA ARG A 53 8.27 3.18 7.89
C ARG A 53 9.12 1.91 7.88
N THR A 54 10.07 1.87 6.96
CA THR A 54 11.13 0.86 6.97
C THR A 54 11.98 0.98 8.23
N LEU A 55 12.70 -0.10 8.54
CA LEU A 55 13.67 -0.12 9.62
C LEU A 55 14.80 0.88 9.37
N LYS A 56 15.24 1.55 10.44
CA LYS A 56 16.52 2.27 10.49
C LYS A 56 17.68 1.28 10.51
N PRO A 57 18.91 1.69 10.14
CA PRO A 57 20.08 0.81 10.17
C PRO A 57 20.25 0.05 11.50
N PHE A 58 20.13 0.73 12.63
CA PHE A 58 20.22 0.07 13.95
C PHE A 58 19.06 -0.92 14.20
N GLU A 59 17.83 -0.60 13.78
CA GLU A 59 16.67 -1.50 13.95
C GLU A 59 16.86 -2.73 13.06
N LYS A 60 17.49 -2.55 11.89
CA LYS A 60 17.83 -3.63 10.97
C LYS A 60 18.87 -4.57 11.58
N GLU A 61 19.95 -4.04 12.14
CA GLU A 61 20.97 -4.82 12.84
C GLU A 61 20.36 -5.61 14.00
N GLN A 62 19.51 -4.99 14.81
CA GLN A 62 18.80 -5.66 15.90
C GLN A 62 17.85 -6.76 15.42
N PHE A 63 17.19 -6.58 14.29
CA PHE A 63 16.36 -7.62 13.68
C PHE A 63 17.22 -8.80 13.20
N GLU A 64 18.33 -8.50 12.53
CA GLU A 64 19.25 -9.47 11.94
C GLU A 64 20.06 -10.27 12.98
N GLN A 65 20.04 -9.86 14.26
CA GLN A 65 20.52 -10.69 15.38
C GLN A 65 19.71 -11.97 15.57
N TYR A 66 18.44 -11.98 15.16
CA TYR A 66 17.56 -13.16 15.26
C TYR A 66 17.50 -13.93 13.94
N ILE A 67 17.30 -13.23 12.83
CA ILE A 67 17.17 -13.84 11.50
C ILE A 67 17.52 -12.84 10.39
N LYS A 68 18.17 -13.32 9.34
CA LYS A 68 18.50 -12.50 8.16
C LYS A 68 17.22 -12.02 7.47
N ILE A 69 17.13 -10.72 7.21
CA ILE A 69 15.96 -10.15 6.53
C ILE A 69 15.93 -10.61 5.07
N LYS A 70 14.81 -11.23 4.68
CA LYS A 70 14.54 -11.60 3.30
C LYS A 70 14.06 -10.39 2.50
N ASN A 71 14.90 -9.98 1.56
CA ASN A 71 14.60 -8.93 0.60
C ASN A 71 14.20 -9.55 -0.74
N GLY A 72 13.41 -8.81 -1.52
CA GLY A 72 13.03 -9.22 -2.87
C GLY A 72 11.59 -9.75 -2.97
N PRO A 73 11.28 -10.46 -4.09
CA PRO A 73 9.93 -10.85 -4.45
C PRO A 73 9.20 -11.66 -3.37
N TRP A 74 7.88 -11.55 -3.36
CA TRP A 74 6.99 -12.37 -2.54
C TRP A 74 6.62 -13.63 -3.31
N SER A 75 6.78 -14.77 -2.65
CA SER A 75 6.33 -16.07 -3.14
C SER A 75 4.83 -16.25 -2.94
N GLU A 76 4.25 -17.23 -3.64
CA GLU A 76 2.84 -17.58 -3.50
C GLU A 76 2.52 -18.09 -2.08
N ASP A 77 3.44 -18.85 -1.47
CA ASP A 77 3.28 -19.34 -0.09
C ASP A 77 3.21 -18.19 0.92
N GLU A 78 4.08 -17.17 0.78
CA GLU A 78 4.01 -15.99 1.65
C GLU A 78 2.70 -15.21 1.45
N ASP A 79 2.19 -15.14 0.23
CA ASP A 79 0.89 -14.52 -0.04
C ASP A 79 -0.26 -15.32 0.59
N LEU A 80 -0.20 -16.65 0.53
CA LEU A 80 -1.16 -17.53 1.18
C LEU A 80 -1.15 -17.35 2.69
N GLU A 81 0.04 -17.19 3.28
CA GLU A 81 0.20 -16.94 4.71
C GLU A 81 -0.45 -15.61 5.13
N ILE A 82 -0.20 -14.51 4.41
CA ILE A 82 -0.85 -13.22 4.69
C ILE A 82 -2.37 -13.32 4.57
N LYS A 83 -2.87 -14.03 3.55
CA LYS A 83 -4.32 -14.23 3.36
C LYS A 83 -4.94 -15.05 4.48
N ARG A 84 -4.24 -16.09 4.94
CA ARG A 84 -4.64 -16.89 6.10
C ARG A 84 -4.71 -16.03 7.36
N ASN A 85 -3.65 -15.27 7.64
CA ASN A 85 -3.58 -14.38 8.80
C ASN A 85 -4.68 -13.30 8.76
N TRP A 86 -5.02 -12.77 7.58
CA TRP A 86 -6.15 -11.84 7.44
C TRP A 86 -7.49 -12.49 7.78
N ARG A 87 -7.78 -13.67 7.22
CA ARG A 87 -9.02 -14.40 7.53
C ARG A 87 -9.12 -14.72 9.02
N ASP A 88 -8.01 -15.12 9.60
CA ASP A 88 -7.92 -15.47 11.01
C ASP A 88 -8.12 -14.25 11.91
N PHE A 89 -7.54 -13.11 11.54
CA PHE A 89 -7.79 -11.83 12.19
C PHE A 89 -9.28 -11.45 12.15
N CYS A 90 -9.91 -11.63 10.98
CA CYS A 90 -11.32 -11.36 10.78
C CYS A 90 -12.21 -12.21 11.69
N ASN A 91 -11.92 -13.50 11.80
CA ASN A 91 -12.67 -14.40 12.68
C ASN A 91 -12.50 -14.03 14.15
N ASP A 92 -11.27 -13.70 14.58
CA ASP A 92 -10.97 -13.44 15.99
C ASP A 92 -11.51 -12.09 16.50
N HIS A 93 -11.65 -11.11 15.59
CA HIS A 93 -12.00 -9.73 15.94
C HIS A 93 -13.33 -9.28 15.34
N ASP A 94 -14.17 -10.24 14.92
CA ASP A 94 -15.47 -10.01 14.30
C ASP A 94 -15.39 -8.97 13.16
N TRP A 95 -14.41 -9.11 12.26
CA TRP A 95 -14.19 -8.16 11.18
C TRP A 95 -14.64 -8.74 9.85
N ASP A 96 -15.35 -7.95 9.03
CA ASP A 96 -15.77 -8.41 7.70
C ASP A 96 -14.55 -8.62 6.78
N PRO A 97 -14.27 -9.86 6.32
CA PRO A 97 -13.14 -10.14 5.44
C PRO A 97 -13.22 -9.45 4.08
N LYS A 98 -14.42 -9.01 3.66
CA LYS A 98 -14.63 -8.26 2.41
C LYS A 98 -14.36 -6.77 2.57
N ASN A 99 -14.17 -6.27 3.79
CA ASN A 99 -13.95 -4.86 4.08
C ASN A 99 -12.58 -4.60 4.74
N PRO A 100 -11.45 -4.79 4.03
CA PRO A 100 -10.13 -4.47 4.54
C PRO A 100 -9.82 -2.97 4.51
N LYS A 101 -10.62 -2.15 3.79
CA LYS A 101 -10.36 -0.71 3.56
C LYS A 101 -10.05 0.09 4.84
N PRO A 102 -10.77 -0.08 5.97
CA PRO A 102 -10.50 0.70 7.17
C PRO A 102 -9.12 0.39 7.78
N LEU A 103 -8.61 -0.83 7.60
CA LEU A 103 -7.28 -1.26 8.07
C LEU A 103 -6.17 -1.02 7.04
N LEU A 104 -6.51 -0.94 5.75
CA LEU A 104 -5.59 -0.49 4.70
C LEU A 104 -5.29 1.01 4.81
N GLN A 105 -6.29 1.78 5.23
CA GLN A 105 -6.25 3.24 5.31
C GLN A 105 -6.33 3.72 6.76
N MET A 106 -5.35 3.34 7.57
CA MET A 106 -5.34 3.62 9.01
C MET A 106 -5.28 5.11 9.40
N LYS A 107 -5.19 6.04 8.44
CA LYS A 107 -5.06 7.48 8.68
C LYS A 107 -6.05 8.30 7.87
N HIS A 108 -6.66 9.30 8.49
CA HIS A 108 -7.37 10.36 7.78
C HIS A 108 -6.39 11.42 7.27
N LYS A 109 -6.34 11.65 5.95
CA LYS A 109 -5.54 12.72 5.30
C LYS A 109 -4.07 12.78 5.78
N ASN A 110 -3.49 11.63 6.13
CA ASN A 110 -2.15 11.51 6.73
C ASN A 110 -1.94 12.22 8.08
N LYS A 111 -3.00 12.72 8.74
CA LYS A 111 -2.91 13.44 10.01
C LYS A 111 -3.16 12.53 11.20
N GLU A 112 -4.35 11.95 11.27
CA GLU A 112 -4.83 11.26 12.46
C GLU A 112 -5.07 9.78 12.19
N PHE A 113 -4.65 8.91 13.11
CA PHE A 113 -4.88 7.48 13.01
C PHE A 113 -6.23 7.10 13.63
N TYR A 114 -6.97 6.21 12.98
CA TYR A 114 -8.23 5.67 13.53
C TYR A 114 -8.02 4.65 14.66
N MET A 115 -6.78 4.21 14.86
CA MET A 115 -6.41 3.15 15.80
C MET A 115 -5.17 3.55 16.60
N SER A 116 -5.17 3.17 17.89
CA SER A 116 -4.05 3.38 18.80
C SER A 116 -2.74 2.80 18.25
N LEU A 117 -1.59 3.37 18.64
CA LEU A 117 -0.29 2.83 18.22
C LEU A 117 -0.10 1.37 18.66
N ARG A 118 -0.59 1.01 19.85
CA ARG A 118 -0.55 -0.36 20.36
C ARG A 118 -1.28 -1.32 19.43
N ASN A 119 -2.55 -1.03 19.11
CA ASN A 119 -3.35 -1.91 18.26
C ASN A 119 -2.80 -1.97 16.85
N ARG A 120 -2.30 -0.86 16.29
CA ARG A 120 -1.62 -0.89 14.98
C ARG A 120 -0.41 -1.82 14.98
N LYS A 121 0.41 -1.82 16.05
CA LYS A 121 1.53 -2.78 16.18
C LYS A 121 1.03 -4.22 16.26
N MET A 122 0.00 -4.47 17.05
CA MET A 122 -0.56 -5.82 17.19
C MET A 122 -1.16 -6.31 15.87
N PHE A 123 -1.87 -5.46 15.14
CA PHE A 123 -2.36 -5.80 13.79
C PHE A 123 -1.22 -6.22 12.86
N MET A 124 -0.13 -5.44 12.80
CA MET A 124 1.00 -5.79 11.93
C MET A 124 1.65 -7.11 12.35
N ARG A 125 1.80 -7.34 13.66
CA ARG A 125 2.34 -8.59 14.20
C ARG A 125 1.43 -9.78 13.92
N PHE A 126 0.12 -9.58 13.99
CA PHE A 126 -0.86 -10.60 13.63
C PHE A 126 -0.72 -10.99 12.16
N LEU A 127 -0.61 -10.00 11.26
CA LEU A 127 -0.40 -10.26 9.84
C LEU A 127 0.93 -10.95 9.53
N ALA A 128 1.97 -10.67 10.30
CA ALA A 128 3.32 -11.21 10.10
C ALA A 128 3.55 -12.57 10.75
N ASN A 129 2.52 -13.20 11.32
CA ASN A 129 2.62 -14.53 11.91
C ASN A 129 3.09 -15.55 10.85
N GLY A 130 4.15 -16.32 11.15
CA GLY A 130 4.76 -17.25 10.19
C GLY A 130 5.62 -16.61 9.10
N LEU A 131 5.89 -15.30 9.17
CA LEU A 131 6.73 -14.54 8.24
C LEU A 131 7.92 -13.91 8.97
N ASP A 132 8.70 -14.79 9.59
CA ASP A 132 9.73 -14.48 10.58
C ASP A 132 10.89 -13.65 10.01
N ASP A 133 11.21 -13.87 8.73
CA ASP A 133 12.30 -13.24 7.97
C ASP A 133 11.86 -11.96 7.23
N ARG A 134 10.57 -11.60 7.31
CA ARG A 134 10.00 -10.37 6.73
C ARG A 134 9.75 -9.33 7.81
N THR A 135 10.01 -8.08 7.46
CA THR A 135 9.70 -6.92 8.32
C THR A 135 8.20 -6.64 8.32
N LEU A 136 7.66 -6.15 9.45
CA LEU A 136 6.26 -5.72 9.60
C LEU A 136 5.90 -4.67 8.54
N TYR A 137 6.82 -3.75 8.23
CA TYR A 137 6.65 -2.81 7.12
C TYR A 137 6.41 -3.52 5.79
N SER A 138 7.27 -4.48 5.44
CA SER A 138 7.19 -5.19 4.16
C SER A 138 5.91 -6.03 4.07
N VAL A 139 5.57 -6.76 5.15
CA VAL A 139 4.33 -7.53 5.26
C VAL A 139 3.11 -6.62 5.05
N PHE A 140 3.06 -5.46 5.70
CA PHE A 140 1.94 -4.54 5.55
C PHE A 140 1.85 -3.95 4.14
N GLN A 141 2.99 -3.60 3.50
CA GLN A 141 2.97 -3.15 2.10
C GLN A 141 2.44 -4.26 1.18
N ARG A 142 2.82 -5.52 1.43
CA ARG A 142 2.29 -6.65 0.66
C ARG A 142 0.81 -6.86 0.88
N PHE A 143 0.35 -6.81 2.13
CA PHE A 143 -1.07 -6.85 2.48
C PHE A 143 -1.86 -5.78 1.70
N LYS A 144 -1.33 -4.54 1.61
CA LYS A 144 -1.94 -3.50 0.77
C LYS A 144 -2.03 -3.91 -0.69
N VAL A 145 -0.96 -4.44 -1.28
CA VAL A 145 -0.99 -4.89 -2.68
C VAL A 145 -2.02 -6.01 -2.91
N LEU A 146 -2.20 -6.92 -1.95
CA LEU A 146 -3.13 -8.05 -2.06
C LEU A 146 -4.61 -7.62 -1.96
N TYR A 147 -4.92 -6.66 -1.10
CA TYR A 147 -6.31 -6.28 -0.78
C TYR A 147 -6.74 -4.94 -1.36
N ASP A 148 -5.81 -4.12 -1.81
CA ASP A 148 -6.07 -2.85 -2.48
C ASP A 148 -5.95 -3.03 -3.99
N LYS A 149 -7.07 -3.37 -4.65
CA LYS A 149 -7.10 -3.79 -6.07
C LYS A 149 -6.39 -2.78 -6.97
N HIS A 150 -5.34 -3.23 -7.65
CA HIS A 150 -4.62 -2.47 -8.67
C HIS A 150 -4.79 -3.09 -10.06
N LYS A 151 -4.72 -2.25 -11.10
CA LYS A 151 -4.68 -2.71 -12.49
C LYS A 151 -3.31 -3.28 -12.85
N ILE A 152 -3.32 -4.50 -13.39
CA ILE A 152 -2.12 -5.22 -13.85
C ILE A 152 -2.07 -5.30 -15.39
N SER A 153 -3.14 -4.93 -16.09
CA SER A 153 -3.23 -4.94 -17.56
C SER A 153 -2.20 -4.03 -18.23
N LYS A 154 -2.01 -4.14 -19.56
CA LYS A 154 -1.22 -3.18 -20.34
C LYS A 154 -1.76 -1.75 -20.16
N TYR A 155 -0.87 -0.76 -20.27
CA TYR A 155 -1.27 0.65 -20.29
C TYR A 155 -2.01 0.96 -21.59
N SER A 156 -3.13 1.66 -21.51
CA SER A 156 -3.80 2.19 -22.70
C SER A 156 -3.19 3.53 -23.11
N GLU A 157 -3.40 3.92 -24.37
CA GLU A 157 -3.00 5.24 -24.88
C GLU A 157 -3.55 6.38 -24.04
N TYR A 158 -4.79 6.25 -23.56
CA TYR A 158 -5.39 7.21 -22.63
C TYR A 158 -4.63 7.33 -21.30
N GLU A 159 -4.22 6.20 -20.70
CA GLU A 159 -3.42 6.22 -19.47
C GLU A 159 -2.06 6.88 -19.71
N ASP A 160 -1.44 6.63 -20.87
CA ASP A 160 -0.16 7.24 -21.24
C ASP A 160 -0.29 8.74 -21.46
N GLN A 161 -1.31 9.18 -22.20
CA GLN A 161 -1.61 10.60 -22.40
C GLN A 161 -1.86 11.31 -21.07
N THR A 162 -2.64 10.69 -20.18
CA THR A 162 -2.89 11.21 -18.83
C THR A 162 -1.60 11.37 -18.03
N ILE A 163 -0.67 10.40 -18.10
CA ILE A 163 0.64 10.50 -17.43
C ILE A 163 1.43 11.69 -18.00
N LEU A 164 1.48 11.84 -19.32
CA LEU A 164 2.26 12.89 -19.98
C LEU A 164 1.71 14.28 -19.67
N ASP A 165 0.40 14.47 -19.76
CA ASP A 165 -0.27 15.74 -19.48
C ASP A 165 -0.10 16.15 -18.02
N TYR A 166 -0.35 15.21 -17.10
CA TYR A 166 -0.15 15.45 -15.67
C TYR A 166 1.30 15.82 -15.33
N MET A 167 2.28 15.27 -16.05
CA MET A 167 3.70 15.59 -15.89
C MET A 167 4.08 16.95 -16.48
N LYS A 168 3.45 17.38 -17.57
CA LYS A 168 3.65 18.72 -18.17
C LYS A 168 3.14 19.80 -17.22
N ASP A 169 1.94 19.61 -16.68
CA ASP A 169 1.31 20.55 -15.73
C ASP A 169 2.10 20.65 -14.41
N TYR A 170 2.70 19.54 -13.97
CA TYR A 170 3.48 19.50 -12.72
C TYR A 170 4.84 20.19 -12.78
N LYS A 171 5.37 20.53 -13.97
CA LYS A 171 6.63 21.29 -14.09
C LYS A 171 6.55 22.69 -13.45
N VAL A 172 5.36 23.15 -13.07
CA VAL A 172 5.09 24.51 -12.60
C VAL A 172 5.24 24.69 -11.07
N LYS A 173 5.26 23.62 -10.23
CA LYS A 173 5.29 23.78 -8.75
C LYS A 173 6.38 22.94 -8.02
N PRO A 174 7.38 23.56 -7.37
CA PRO A 174 8.49 22.85 -6.69
C PRO A 174 8.08 21.96 -5.50
N GLU A 175 7.03 22.34 -4.77
CA GLU A 175 6.67 21.75 -3.48
C GLU A 175 5.99 20.37 -3.57
N GLY A 176 5.51 19.98 -4.77
CA GLY A 176 4.73 18.74 -4.98
C GLY A 176 5.47 17.58 -5.67
N ARG A 177 6.75 17.74 -6.05
CA ARG A 177 7.49 16.76 -6.88
C ARG A 177 7.49 15.33 -6.32
N ASN A 178 7.41 15.16 -5.00
CA ASN A 178 7.45 13.84 -4.36
C ASN A 178 6.11 13.06 -4.44
N ARG A 179 5.00 13.72 -4.78
CA ARG A 179 3.65 13.13 -4.78
C ARG A 179 3.07 12.83 -6.16
N VAL A 180 3.63 13.38 -7.23
CA VAL A 180 3.13 13.20 -8.61
C VAL A 180 2.78 11.76 -8.95
N PHE A 181 3.72 10.83 -8.74
CA PHE A 181 3.50 9.42 -9.04
C PHE A 181 2.57 8.72 -8.04
N ALA A 182 2.43 9.26 -6.83
CA ALA A 182 1.46 8.75 -5.86
C ALA A 182 0.04 9.16 -6.26
N ASP A 183 -0.14 10.41 -6.70
CA ASP A 183 -1.42 10.94 -7.17
C ASP A 183 -1.85 10.23 -8.46
N LEU A 184 -0.94 10.12 -9.44
CA LEU A 184 -1.18 9.34 -10.67
C LEU A 184 -1.48 7.86 -10.40
N ALA A 185 -0.81 7.24 -9.43
CA ALA A 185 -1.11 5.86 -9.05
C ALA A 185 -2.55 5.68 -8.55
N ILE A 186 -3.08 6.68 -7.86
CA ILE A 186 -4.46 6.68 -7.40
C ILE A 186 -5.41 6.88 -8.59
N ILE A 187 -5.16 7.90 -9.42
CA ILE A 187 -5.97 8.22 -10.61
C ILE A 187 -6.08 7.02 -11.55
N LEU A 188 -4.95 6.37 -11.83
CA LEU A 188 -4.87 5.25 -12.78
C LEU A 188 -5.18 3.89 -12.13
N LYS A 189 -5.42 3.85 -10.81
CA LYS A 189 -5.52 2.61 -10.02
C LYS A 189 -4.36 1.64 -10.23
N ARG A 190 -3.16 2.15 -10.38
CA ARG A 190 -1.94 1.35 -10.55
C ARG A 190 -1.01 1.54 -9.37
N THR A 191 0.04 0.74 -9.29
CA THR A 191 1.06 0.98 -8.27
C THR A 191 1.94 2.16 -8.69
N ARG A 192 2.41 2.95 -7.73
CA ARG A 192 3.37 4.05 -7.96
C ARG A 192 4.58 3.59 -8.79
N ALA A 193 5.12 2.43 -8.47
CA ALA A 193 6.25 1.85 -9.18
C ALA A 193 5.92 1.49 -10.64
N SER A 194 4.70 1.02 -10.92
CA SER A 194 4.24 0.77 -12.29
C SER A 194 4.17 2.07 -13.10
N VAL A 195 3.54 3.12 -12.55
CA VAL A 195 3.39 4.41 -13.23
C VAL A 195 4.76 5.04 -13.50
N TRP A 196 5.67 5.02 -12.53
CA TRP A 196 7.03 5.54 -12.70
C TRP A 196 7.80 4.80 -13.80
N ARG A 197 7.72 3.47 -13.85
CA ARG A 197 8.34 2.68 -14.91
C ARG A 197 7.75 3.00 -16.28
N ARG A 198 6.42 3.15 -16.38
CA ARG A 198 5.76 3.51 -17.65
C ARG A 198 6.19 4.88 -18.14
N TYR A 199 6.18 5.88 -17.25
CA TYR A 199 6.64 7.23 -17.59
C TYR A 199 8.09 7.23 -18.13
N ARG A 200 9.01 6.51 -17.48
CA ARG A 200 10.39 6.39 -17.98
C ARG A 200 10.47 5.73 -19.36
N ALA A 201 9.61 4.75 -19.65
CA ALA A 201 9.56 4.13 -20.96
C ALA A 201 9.04 5.10 -22.03
N LEU A 202 8.04 5.92 -21.70
CA LEU A 202 7.50 6.96 -22.59
C LEU A 202 8.56 8.03 -22.92
N CYS A 203 9.31 8.51 -21.92
CA CYS A 203 10.40 9.47 -22.17
C CYS A 203 11.46 8.92 -23.13
N LYS A 204 11.88 7.65 -22.93
CA LYS A 204 12.85 7.00 -23.81
C LYS A 204 12.33 6.83 -25.24
N ALA A 205 11.04 6.50 -25.39
CA ALA A 205 10.42 6.39 -26.71
C ALA A 205 10.45 7.75 -27.44
N SER A 206 10.10 8.83 -26.75
CA SER A 206 10.15 10.18 -27.34
C SER A 206 11.55 10.66 -27.71
N GLU A 207 12.57 10.30 -26.92
CA GLU A 207 13.97 10.62 -27.21
C GLU A 207 14.47 9.89 -28.46
N ASN A 208 14.11 8.60 -28.61
CA ASN A 208 14.48 7.80 -29.78
C ASN A 208 13.79 8.27 -31.06
N GLU A 209 12.52 8.69 -30.99
CA GLU A 209 11.78 9.26 -32.13
C GLU A 209 12.39 10.60 -32.60
N GLN A 210 12.87 11.42 -31.67
CA GLN A 210 13.56 12.68 -31.99
C GLN A 210 14.92 12.45 -32.64
N GLN A 211 15.64 11.39 -32.25
CA GLN A 211 16.93 11.02 -32.84
C GLN A 211 16.79 10.34 -34.21
N ALA A 212 15.66 9.67 -34.47
CA ALA A 212 15.38 9.08 -35.78
C ALA A 212 14.91 10.09 -36.84
N ASN A 213 14.43 11.26 -36.39
CA ASN A 213 13.93 12.34 -37.25
C ASN A 213 14.94 13.50 -37.45
N ASN A 214 16.14 13.40 -36.88
CA ASN A 214 17.27 14.34 -37.04
C ASN A 214 18.39 13.65 -37.82
#